data_AF-A0A832JEI6-F1
#
_entry.id   AF-A0A832JEI6-F1
#
_cell.length_a   1.000
_cell.length_b   1.000
_cell.length_c   1.000
_cell.angle_alpha   90.00
_cell.angle_beta   90.00
_cell.angle_gamma   90.00
#
_symmetry.space_group_name_H-M   'P 1'
#
loop_
_entity.id
_entity.type
_entity.pdbx_description
1 polymer ?
#
loop_
_entity_poly.entity_id
_entity_poly.type
_entity_poly.pdbx_seq_one_letter_code
_entity_poly.pdbx_strand_id
1 'polypeptide(L)'
;MGWTAATHRPLAEHLWPQAQSRAIRWAQEALWVLGGSWLVALMAQVRLPLPFTPVPITGQTFGVLLMGFALGARRGFLCLALYLLQGGMGLPFFAGGASGWGHLLGPTGGYLWGFVG
;
A
#
# COMPACT_ATOMS: atom_id res chain seq x y z
N MET A 1 23.05 31.91 -4.19
CA MET A 1 22.48 30.88 -5.10
C MET A 1 21.64 29.94 -4.24
N GLY A 2 20.43 30.37 -3.90
CA GLY A 2 19.56 29.71 -2.92
C GLY A 2 18.67 28.68 -3.61
N TRP A 3 18.96 27.41 -3.38
CA TRP A 3 18.08 26.31 -3.76
C TRP A 3 17.02 26.18 -2.67
N THR A 4 15.89 26.88 -2.83
CA THR A 4 14.69 26.61 -2.03
C THR A 4 14.19 25.23 -2.43
N ALA A 5 14.57 24.21 -1.67
CA ALA A 5 13.99 22.87 -1.78
C ALA A 5 12.47 23.01 -1.77
N ALA A 6 11.83 22.74 -2.90
CA ALA A 6 10.39 22.68 -2.99
C ALA A 6 9.94 21.60 -2.00
N THR A 7 9.38 22.03 -0.88
CA THR A 7 8.80 21.14 0.12
C THR A 7 7.52 20.59 -0.48
N HIS A 8 7.65 19.55 -1.31
CA HIS A 8 6.51 18.82 -1.84
C HIS A 8 5.79 18.17 -0.67
N ARG A 9 4.79 18.90 -0.16
CA ARG A 9 3.85 18.35 0.82
C ARG A 9 3.12 17.18 0.15
N PRO A 10 3.04 16.00 0.80
CA PRO A 10 2.32 14.87 0.24
C PRO A 10 0.89 15.27 -0.10
N LEU A 11 0.35 14.70 -1.19
CA LEU A 11 -0.92 15.14 -1.77
C LEU A 11 -2.08 15.06 -0.76
N ALA A 12 -2.01 14.10 0.15
CA ALA A 12 -2.92 13.96 1.30
C ALA A 12 -3.02 15.22 2.18
N GLU A 13 -1.94 16.00 2.29
CA GLU A 13 -1.93 17.25 3.08
C GLU A 13 -2.59 18.43 2.36
N HIS A 14 -2.70 18.39 1.03
CA HIS A 14 -3.42 19.42 0.28
C HIS A 14 -4.93 19.19 0.24
N LEU A 15 -5.35 17.93 0.34
CA LEU A 15 -6.76 17.57 0.21
C LEU A 15 -7.55 17.65 1.52
N TRP A 16 -6.90 17.89 2.67
CA TRP A 16 -7.58 17.74 3.95
C TRP A 16 -7.28 18.84 5.00
N PRO A 17 -8.31 19.40 5.68
CA PRO A 17 -8.14 20.40 6.72
C PRO A 17 -7.42 19.84 7.96
N GLN A 18 -6.35 20.52 8.39
CA GLN A 18 -5.59 20.18 9.60
C GLN A 18 -6.47 20.35 10.85
N ALA A 19 -7.07 19.25 11.30
CA ALA A 19 -7.94 19.27 12.46
C ALA A 19 -7.16 19.51 13.76
N GLN A 20 -7.67 20.43 14.58
CA GLN A 20 -7.00 20.86 15.82
C GLN A 20 -7.01 19.79 16.93
N SER A 21 -8.05 18.95 17.00
CA SER A 21 -8.17 17.93 18.05
C SER A 21 -7.33 16.67 17.73
N ARG A 22 -6.68 16.12 18.76
CA ARG A 22 -5.86 14.90 18.63
C ARG A 22 -6.66 13.76 18.00
N ALA A 23 -7.90 13.54 18.45
CA ALA A 23 -8.77 12.47 17.98
C ALA A 23 -9.00 12.48 16.46
N ILE A 24 -9.25 13.65 15.87
CA ILE A 24 -9.55 13.75 14.43
C ILE A 24 -8.29 13.47 13.59
N ARG A 25 -7.10 13.86 14.06
CA ARG A 25 -5.84 13.51 13.39
C ARG A 25 -5.61 12.01 13.36
N TRP A 26 -5.82 11.30 14.47
CA TRP A 26 -5.70 9.84 14.52
C TRP A 26 -6.70 9.15 13.58
N ALA A 27 -7.94 9.64 13.52
CA ALA A 27 -8.96 9.13 12.60
C ALA A 27 -8.55 9.31 11.12
N GLN A 28 -7.97 10.45 10.76
CA GLN A 28 -7.47 10.71 9.41
C GLN A 28 -6.30 9.80 9.04
N GLU A 29 -5.33 9.63 9.94
CA GLU A 29 -4.21 8.70 9.72
C GLU A 29 -4.72 7.28 9.47
N ALA A 30 -5.66 6.82 10.30
CA ALA A 30 -6.29 5.51 10.12
C ALA A 30 -7.01 5.42 8.77
N LEU A 31 -7.75 6.46 8.38
CA LEU A 31 -8.47 6.51 7.11
C LEU A 31 -7.53 6.40 5.91
N TRP A 32 -6.40 7.13 5.89
CA TRP A 32 -5.43 7.07 4.81
C TRP A 32 -4.74 5.71 4.71
N VAL A 33 -4.35 5.15 5.84
CA VAL A 33 -3.67 3.85 5.91
C VAL A 33 -4.61 2.72 5.50
N LEU A 34 -5.84 2.71 6.01
CA LEU A 34 -6.86 1.73 5.65
C LEU A 34 -7.27 1.89 4.17
N GLY A 35 -7.61 3.11 3.74
CA GLY A 35 -8.01 3.35 2.36
C GLY A 35 -6.91 2.96 1.36
N GLY A 36 -5.65 3.29 1.68
CA GLY A 36 -4.51 2.89 0.87
C GLY A 36 -4.33 1.37 0.80
N SER A 37 -4.46 0.65 1.91
CA SER A 37 -4.27 -0.81 1.92
C SER A 37 -5.34 -1.53 1.08
N TRP A 38 -6.59 -1.05 1.15
CA TRP A 38 -7.69 -1.54 0.34
C TRP A 38 -7.52 -1.20 -1.14
N LEU A 39 -7.02 0.00 -1.46
CA LEU A 39 -6.74 0.37 -2.84
C LEU A 39 -5.67 -0.55 -3.46
N VAL A 40 -4.59 -0.84 -2.72
CA VAL A 40 -3.56 -1.79 -3.16
C VAL A 40 -4.15 -3.17 -3.39
N ALA A 41 -5.01 -3.64 -2.50
CA ALA A 41 -5.70 -4.93 -2.65
C ALA A 41 -6.59 -4.99 -3.89
N LEU A 42 -7.31 -3.92 -4.21
CA LEU A 42 -8.12 -3.82 -5.43
C LEU A 42 -7.23 -3.85 -6.68
N MET A 43 -6.12 -3.11 -6.68
CA MET A 43 -5.16 -3.12 -7.79
C MET A 43 -4.48 -4.48 -7.96
N ALA A 44 -4.25 -5.22 -6.87
CA ALA A 44 -3.68 -6.57 -6.93
C ALA A 44 -4.58 -7.57 -7.65
N GLN A 45 -5.90 -7.32 -7.73
CA GLN A 45 -6.83 -8.21 -8.42
C GLN A 45 -6.71 -8.14 -9.95
N VAL A 46 -6.19 -7.04 -10.48
CA VAL A 46 -5.84 -6.94 -11.90
C VAL A 46 -4.61 -7.80 -12.12
N ARG A 47 -4.81 -9.03 -12.60
CA ARG A 47 -3.74 -10.01 -12.83
C ARG A 47 -3.76 -10.57 -14.24
N LEU A 48 -2.56 -10.78 -14.77
CA LEU A 48 -2.30 -11.45 -16.03
C LEU A 48 -1.46 -12.69 -15.72
N PRO A 49 -2.07 -13.90 -15.68
CA PRO A 49 -1.34 -15.12 -15.45
C PRO A 49 -0.43 -15.42 -16.65
N LEU A 50 0.78 -15.88 -16.36
CA LEU A 50 1.78 -16.27 -17.36
C LEU A 50 1.93 -17.79 -17.33
N PRO A 51 1.96 -18.49 -18.48
CA PRO A 51 2.01 -19.96 -18.50
C PRO A 51 3.37 -20.54 -18.08
N PHE A 52 4.43 -19.72 -18.02
CA PHE A 52 5.81 -20.14 -17.76
C PHE A 52 6.32 -19.79 -16.35
N THR A 53 5.56 -19.03 -15.55
CA THR A 53 5.92 -18.73 -14.15
C THR A 53 4.71 -18.89 -13.23
N PRO A 54 4.92 -19.27 -11.95
CA PRO A 54 3.85 -19.27 -10.96
C PRO A 54 3.46 -17.87 -10.46
N VAL A 55 4.26 -16.84 -10.78
CA VAL A 55 4.06 -15.45 -10.33
C VAL A 55 3.40 -14.65 -11.46
N PRO A 56 2.12 -14.27 -11.33
CA PRO A 56 1.44 -13.48 -12.35
C PRO A 56 1.96 -12.04 -12.37
N ILE A 57 1.80 -11.36 -13.50
CA ILE A 57 1.93 -9.89 -13.55
C ILE A 57 0.67 -9.29 -12.94
N THR A 58 0.81 -8.35 -12.01
CA THR A 58 -0.32 -7.77 -11.29
C THR A 58 -0.26 -6.25 -11.23
N GLY A 59 -1.41 -5.60 -11.06
CA GLY A 59 -1.50 -4.17 -10.78
C GLY A 59 -1.02 -3.79 -9.37
N GLN A 60 -0.62 -4.76 -8.56
CA GLN A 60 -0.21 -4.57 -7.18
C GLN A 60 0.99 -3.61 -7.06
N THR A 61 2.01 -3.78 -7.90
CA THR A 61 3.20 -2.91 -7.89
C THR A 61 2.85 -1.45 -8.20
N PHE A 62 1.90 -1.22 -9.11
CA PHE A 62 1.41 0.12 -9.39
C PHE A 62 0.72 0.73 -8.17
N GLY A 63 -0.17 -0.03 -7.51
CA GLY A 63 -0.83 0.41 -6.27
C GLY A 63 0.17 0.75 -5.16
N VAL A 64 1.21 -0.07 -5.01
CA VAL A 64 2.30 0.15 -4.04
C VAL A 64 3.02 1.47 -4.30
N LEU A 65 3.48 1.69 -5.53
CA LEU A 65 4.21 2.90 -5.90
C LEU A 65 3.33 4.15 -5.78
N LEU A 66 2.06 4.04 -6.20
CA LEU A 66 1.09 5.12 -6.08
C LEU A 66 0.87 5.52 -4.61
N MET A 67 0.71 4.55 -3.70
CA MET A 67 0.53 4.85 -2.27
C MET A 67 1.80 5.36 -1.60
N GLY A 68 2.97 4.83 -1.97
CA GLY A 68 4.26 5.37 -1.51
C GLY A 68 4.44 6.83 -1.89
N PHE A 69 4.07 7.19 -3.12
CA PHE A 69 4.12 8.58 -3.61
C PHE A 69 3.04 9.47 -2.98
N ALA A 70 1.78 9.03 -2.95
CA ALA A 70 0.65 9.85 -2.53
C ALA A 70 0.63 10.13 -1.01
N LEU A 71 1.02 9.13 -0.21
CA LEU A 71 0.96 9.19 1.26
C LEU A 71 2.30 9.56 1.90
N GLY A 72 3.41 9.47 1.16
CA GLY A 72 4.77 9.65 1.66
C GLY A 72 5.29 8.44 2.45
N ALA A 73 6.59 8.48 2.82
CA ALA A 73 7.31 7.32 3.34
C ALA A 73 6.64 6.65 4.57
N ARG A 74 6.25 7.43 5.58
CA ARG A 74 5.69 6.88 6.83
C ARG A 74 4.31 6.26 6.64
N ARG A 75 3.39 6.97 6.00
CA ARG A 75 2.01 6.48 5.79
C ARG A 75 1.97 5.38 4.73
N GLY A 76 2.81 5.47 3.69
CA GLY A 76 3.02 4.41 2.71
C GLY A 76 3.49 3.12 3.36
N PHE A 77 4.52 3.18 4.21
CA PHE A 77 4.98 2.03 5.00
C PHE A 77 3.83 1.40 5.81
N LEU A 78 3.10 2.21 6.58
CA LEU A 78 2.00 1.71 7.42
C LEU A 78 0.87 1.09 6.59
N CYS A 79 0.52 1.71 5.45
CA CYS A 79 -0.44 1.21 4.48
C CYS A 79 -0.05 -0.18 3.95
N LEU A 80 1.21 -0.34 3.53
CA LEU A 80 1.69 -1.57 2.93
C LEU A 80 1.90 -2.68 3.98
N ALA A 81 2.39 -2.32 5.17
CA ALA A 81 2.44 -3.24 6.30
C ALA A 81 1.03 -3.75 6.67
N LEU A 82 0.04 -2.85 6.68
CA LEU A 82 -1.35 -3.23 6.94
C LEU A 82 -1.92 -4.13 5.85
N TYR A 83 -1.63 -3.86 4.58
CA TYR A 83 -2.00 -4.72 3.45
C TYR A 83 -1.45 -6.15 3.62
N LEU A 84 -0.18 -6.30 4.00
CA LEU A 84 0.42 -7.61 4.25
C LEU A 84 -0.21 -8.32 5.45
N LEU A 85 -0.47 -7.60 6.54
CA LEU A 85 -1.13 -8.15 7.72
C LEU A 85 -2.55 -8.63 7.40
N GLN A 86 -3.33 -7.83 6.67
CA GLN A 86 -4.68 -8.18 6.24
C GLN A 86 -4.68 -9.45 5.37
N GLY A 87 -3.83 -9.47 4.34
CA GLY A 87 -3.66 -10.65 3.49
C GLY A 87 -3.19 -11.87 4.28
N GLY A 88 -2.21 -11.71 5.17
CA GLY A 88 -1.68 -12.77 6.04
C GLY A 88 -2.71 -13.33 7.02
N MET A 89 -3.60 -12.49 7.54
CA MET A 89 -4.73 -12.87 8.40
C MET A 89 -5.87 -13.59 7.65
N GLY A 90 -5.78 -13.71 6.32
CA GLY A 90 -6.72 -14.50 5.52
C GLY A 90 -7.69 -13.68 4.68
N LEU A 91 -7.63 -12.34 4.71
CA LEU A 91 -8.40 -11.51 3.78
C LEU A 91 -7.89 -11.75 2.34
N PRO A 92 -8.78 -11.85 1.33
CA PRO A 92 -8.43 -12.16 -0.06
C PRO A 92 -7.81 -10.97 -0.79
N PHE A 93 -6.75 -10.39 -0.21
CA PHE A 93 -6.15 -9.13 -0.64
C PHE A 93 -5.02 -9.32 -1.64
N PHE A 94 -4.37 -10.49 -1.63
CA PHE A 94 -3.33 -10.79 -2.59
C PHE A 94 -3.94 -11.12 -3.96
N ALA A 95 -3.07 -11.17 -4.98
CA ALA A 95 -3.50 -11.30 -6.36
C ALA A 95 -4.39 -12.53 -6.61
N GLY A 96 -5.52 -12.33 -7.31
CA GLY A 96 -6.47 -13.39 -7.62
C GLY A 96 -7.26 -13.90 -6.42
N GLY A 97 -7.46 -13.05 -5.41
CA GLY A 97 -8.17 -13.38 -4.17
C GLY A 97 -7.35 -14.24 -3.20
N ALA A 98 -6.04 -14.33 -3.41
CA ALA A 98 -5.16 -15.10 -2.54
C ALA A 98 -5.05 -14.47 -1.13
N SER A 99 -4.75 -15.31 -0.15
CA SER A 99 -4.57 -14.91 1.24
C SER A 99 -3.71 -15.91 2.04
N GLY A 100 -3.41 -15.55 3.27
CA GLY A 100 -2.71 -16.37 4.25
C GLY A 100 -1.20 -16.25 4.24
N TRP A 101 -0.58 -16.65 5.35
CA TRP A 101 0.87 -16.64 5.56
C TRP A 101 1.65 -17.48 4.53
N GLY A 102 1.03 -18.51 3.96
CA GLY A 102 1.64 -19.33 2.91
C GLY A 102 2.05 -18.52 1.67
N HIS A 103 1.32 -17.46 1.33
CA HIS A 103 1.67 -16.58 0.20
C HIS A 103 2.82 -15.61 0.54
N LEU A 104 3.00 -15.27 1.82
CA LEU A 104 4.10 -14.42 2.30
C LEU A 104 5.43 -15.18 2.37
N LEU A 105 5.38 -16.51 2.53
CA LEU A 105 6.54 -17.40 2.55
C LEU A 105 6.75 -18.15 1.22
N GLY A 106 5.81 -18.00 0.28
CA GLY A 106 5.81 -18.68 -1.01
C GLY A 106 6.56 -17.92 -2.11
N PRO A 107 6.38 -18.33 -3.38
CA PRO A 107 7.10 -17.75 -4.53
C PRO A 107 6.91 -16.24 -4.71
N THR A 108 5.79 -15.69 -4.27
CA THR A 108 5.47 -14.25 -4.32
C THR A 108 5.94 -13.48 -3.09
N GLY A 109 6.40 -14.18 -2.06
CA GLY A 109 6.75 -13.59 -0.76
C GLY A 109 7.80 -12.50 -0.85
N GLY A 110 8.83 -12.68 -1.69
CA GLY A 110 9.88 -11.69 -1.89
C GLY A 110 9.36 -10.34 -2.39
N TYR A 111 8.38 -10.35 -3.31
CA TYR A 111 7.73 -9.11 -3.75
C TYR A 111 6.91 -8.47 -2.64
N LEU A 112 6.15 -9.28 -1.90
CA LEU A 112 5.30 -8.81 -0.81
C LEU A 112 6.12 -8.11 0.28
N TRP A 113 7.21 -8.73 0.74
CA TRP A 113 8.12 -8.12 1.71
C TRP A 113 8.86 -6.91 1.15
N GLY A 114 9.25 -6.97 -0.14
CA GLY A 114 9.92 -5.86 -0.82
C GLY A 114 9.10 -4.58 -0.95
N PHE A 115 7.77 -4.64 -0.83
CA PHE A 115 6.92 -3.44 -0.85
C PHE A 115 7.01 -2.62 0.43
N VAL A 116 7.38 -3.22 1.55
CA VAL A 116 7.42 -2.55 2.85
C VAL A 116 8.80 -1.93 3.13
N GLY A 117 9.83 -2.27 2.34
CA GLY A 117 11.23 -1.84 2.51
C GLY A 117 11.65 -0.68 1.61
#